data_AF-A0A3C1SSH3-F1
#
_entry.id   AF-A0A3C1SSH3-F1
#
_cell.length_a   1.000
_cell.length_b   1.000
_cell.length_c   1.000
_cell.angle_alpha   90.00
_cell.angle_beta   90.00
_cell.angle_gamma   90.00
#
_symmetry.space_group_name_H-M   'P 1'
#
loop_
_entity.id
_entity.type
_entity.pdbx_description
1 polymer ?
#
loop_
_entity_poly.entity_id
_entity_poly.type
_entity_poly.pdbx_seq_one_letter_code
_entity_poly.pdbx_strand_id
1 'polypeptide(L)'
;MANTAPTQAQATGSPQGEGARAFLKFLKDNGTLVALIVLMLIFSFWDEAFFTHRNLTNLARQTTIVGIIAVGMTLVIIINGIDL
;
A
#
# COMPACT_ATOMS: atom_id res chain seq x y z
N MET A 1 52.28 -24.53 -23.38
CA MET A 1 52.12 -23.18 -22.81
C MET A 1 50.66 -23.03 -22.39
N ALA A 2 50.38 -23.21 -21.11
CA ALA A 2 49.03 -23.22 -20.55
C ALA A 2 48.56 -21.77 -20.30
N ASN A 3 47.44 -21.39 -20.90
CA ASN A 3 46.68 -20.22 -20.47
C ASN A 3 45.36 -20.71 -19.86
N THR A 4 45.42 -21.06 -18.58
CA THR A 4 44.22 -21.26 -17.75
C THR A 4 43.80 -19.88 -17.25
N ALA A 5 42.81 -19.27 -17.90
CA ALA A 5 42.18 -18.07 -17.41
C ALA A 5 41.66 -18.30 -15.98
N PRO A 6 41.83 -17.35 -15.05
CA PRO A 6 41.29 -17.48 -13.71
C PRO A 6 39.77 -17.51 -13.81
N THR A 7 39.20 -18.63 -13.36
CA THR A 7 37.80 -18.78 -12.94
C THR A 7 37.37 -17.49 -12.25
N GLN A 8 36.43 -16.77 -12.86
CA GLN A 8 35.75 -15.66 -12.20
C GLN A 8 35.03 -16.26 -11.00
N ALA A 9 35.67 -16.16 -9.84
CA ALA A 9 35.07 -16.44 -8.56
C ALA A 9 33.96 -15.41 -8.37
N GLN A 10 32.76 -15.81 -8.81
CA GLN A 10 31.50 -15.14 -8.55
C GLN A 10 31.47 -14.79 -7.07
N ALA A 11 31.43 -13.48 -6.82
CA ALA A 11 31.40 -12.90 -5.49
C ALA A 11 30.30 -13.59 -4.69
N THR A 12 30.73 -14.25 -3.63
CA THR A 12 29.91 -14.80 -2.57
C THR A 12 29.11 -13.67 -1.93
N GLY A 13 27.91 -13.41 -2.47
CA GLY A 13 26.92 -12.56 -1.84
C GLY A 13 26.55 -13.19 -0.51
N SER A 14 26.94 -12.56 0.60
CA SER A 14 26.63 -13.02 1.94
C SER A 14 25.10 -13.18 2.13
N PRO A 15 24.59 -14.35 2.55
CA PRO A 15 23.15 -14.61 2.79
C PRO A 15 22.54 -13.80 3.95
N GLN A 16 23.32 -12.95 4.62
CA GLN A 16 22.93 -12.19 5.81
C GLN A 16 22.03 -10.97 5.56
N GLY A 17 21.62 -10.69 4.31
CA GLY A 17 20.85 -9.49 3.98
C GLY A 17 19.59 -9.71 3.13
N GLU A 18 19.30 -10.93 2.69
CA GLU A 18 18.20 -11.16 1.73
C GLU A 18 16.82 -10.88 2.35
N GLY A 19 16.59 -11.32 3.59
CA GLY A 19 15.33 -11.06 4.30
C GLY A 19 15.10 -9.57 4.58
N ALA A 20 16.14 -8.85 5.03
CA ALA A 20 16.06 -7.41 5.27
C ALA A 20 15.84 -6.63 3.97
N ARG A 21 16.51 -7.01 2.88
CA ARG A 21 16.31 -6.39 1.56
C ARG A 21 14.91 -6.67 1.00
N ALA A 22 14.38 -7.88 1.19
CA ALA A 22 13.02 -8.23 0.79
C ALA A 22 11.98 -7.41 1.58
N PHE A 23 12.17 -7.25 2.89
CA PHE A 23 11.31 -6.41 3.73
C PHE A 23 11.36 -4.93 3.30
N LEU A 24 12.55 -4.37 3.09
CA LEU A 24 12.72 -3.00 2.60
C LEU A 24 12.08 -2.80 1.21
N LYS A 25 12.21 -3.79 0.32
CA LYS A 25 11.55 -3.76 -0.99
C LYS A 25 10.03 -3.80 -0.85
N PHE A 26 9.49 -4.64 0.03
CA PHE A 26 8.05 -4.70 0.31
C PHE A 26 7.52 -3.37 0.86
N LEU A 27 8.24 -2.73 1.79
CA LEU A 27 7.90 -1.40 2.31
C LEU A 27 7.88 -0.34 1.19
N LYS A 28 8.87 -0.39 0.28
CA LYS A 28 8.97 0.55 -0.84
C LYS A 28 7.84 0.35 -1.86
N ASP A 29 7.56 -0.89 -2.22
CA ASP A 29 6.56 -1.24 -3.24
C ASP A 29 5.12 -1.00 -2.74
N ASN A 30 4.90 -1.03 -1.42
CA ASN A 30 3.59 -0.84 -0.78
C ASN A 30 3.49 0.48 -0.01
N GLY A 31 4.15 1.55 -0.47
CA GLY A 31 4.24 2.82 0.25
C GLY A 31 2.89 3.38 0.73
N THR A 32 1.84 3.32 -0.09
CA THR A 32 0.49 3.77 0.29
C THR A 32 -0.11 2.95 1.44
N LEU A 33 0.03 1.63 1.40
CA LEU A 33 -0.48 0.74 2.44
C LEU A 33 0.32 0.91 3.73
N VAL A 34 1.65 1.05 3.64
CA VAL A 34 2.51 1.35 4.79
C VAL A 34 2.11 2.69 5.41
N ALA A 35 1.90 3.73 4.60
CA ALA A 35 1.45 5.04 5.08
C ALA A 35 0.08 4.95 5.77
N LEU A 36 -0.87 4.18 5.22
CA LEU A 36 -2.17 3.95 5.84
C LEU A 36 -2.04 3.30 7.22
N ILE A 37 -1.23 2.23 7.35
CA ILE A 37 -1.02 1.55 8.63
C ILE A 37 -0.37 2.49 9.65
N VAL A 38 0.67 3.21 9.25
CA VAL A 38 1.34 4.20 10.13
C VAL A 38 0.34 5.25 10.61
N LEU A 39 -0.50 5.77 9.71
CA LEU A 39 -1.54 6.74 10.05
C LEU A 39 -2.57 6.17 11.03
N MET A 40 -3.02 4.93 10.82
CA MET A 40 -3.95 4.26 11.75
C MET A 40 -3.33 4.08 13.13
N LEU A 41 -2.05 3.69 13.21
CA LEU A 41 -1.36 3.55 14.49
C LEU A 41 -1.25 4.89 15.21
N ILE A 42 -0.85 5.95 14.51
CA ILE A 42 -0.75 7.29 15.08
C ILE A 42 -2.10 7.74 15.67
N PHE A 43 -3.17 7.69 14.88
CA PHE A 43 -4.49 8.12 15.36
C PHE A 43 -5.07 7.20 16.42
N SER A 44 -4.73 5.91 16.42
CA SER A 44 -5.13 4.98 17.48
C SER A 44 -4.60 5.38 18.85
N PHE A 45 -3.43 6.03 18.95
CA PHE A 45 -2.86 6.48 20.22
C PHE A 45 -3.17 7.95 20.52
N TRP A 46 -3.40 8.76 19.49
CA TRP A 46 -3.62 10.21 19.66
C TRP A 46 -5.08 10.55 19.96
N ASP A 47 -6.02 9.80 19.39
CA ASP A 47 -7.46 10.06 19.53
C ASP A 47 -8.18 8.83 20.09
N GLU A 48 -8.66 8.96 21.33
CA GLU A 48 -9.45 7.91 22.00
C GLU A 48 -10.75 7.58 21.23
N ALA A 49 -11.26 8.52 20.44
CA ALA A 49 -12.46 8.33 19.64
C ALA A 49 -12.22 7.55 18.34
N PHE A 50 -10.97 7.36 17.89
CA PHE A 50 -10.63 6.80 16.58
C PHE A 50 -11.29 5.44 16.32
N PHE A 51 -11.15 4.50 17.26
CA PHE A 51 -11.74 3.16 17.17
C PHE A 51 -13.10 3.02 17.83
N THR A 52 -13.73 4.12 18.23
CA THR A 52 -15.09 4.05 18.79
C THR A 52 -16.09 3.60 17.72
N HIS A 53 -17.11 2.85 18.15
CA HIS A 53 -18.15 2.36 17.25
C HIS A 53 -18.85 3.51 16.50
N ARG A 54 -19.02 4.66 17.17
CA ARG A 54 -19.57 5.88 16.56
C ARG A 54 -18.67 6.41 15.45
N ASN A 55 -17.36 6.55 15.69
CA ASN A 55 -16.46 7.06 14.66
C ASN A 55 -16.36 6.12 13.46
N LEU A 56 -16.22 4.80 13.72
CA LEU A 56 -16.10 3.81 12.66
C LEU A 56 -17.38 3.69 11.82
N THR A 57 -18.56 3.70 12.44
CA THR A 57 -19.84 3.66 11.71
C THR A 57 -20.12 4.96 10.96
N ASN A 58 -19.71 6.11 11.51
CA ASN A 58 -19.79 7.39 10.80
C ASN A 58 -18.89 7.41 9.57
N LEU A 59 -17.63 6.98 9.71
CA LEU A 59 -16.69 6.88 8.60
C LEU A 59 -17.21 5.91 7.53
N ALA A 60 -17.63 4.71 7.92
CA ALA A 60 -18.17 3.71 6.99
C ALA A 60 -19.41 4.22 6.25
N ARG A 61 -20.32 4.93 6.95
CA ARG A 61 -21.51 5.53 6.35
C ARG A 61 -21.14 6.62 5.35
N GLN A 62 -20.24 7.52 5.70
CA GLN A 62 -19.79 8.60 4.81
C GLN A 62 -19.14 8.03 3.54
N THR A 63 -18.21 7.08 3.70
CA THR A 63 -17.57 6.40 2.55
C THR A 63 -18.59 5.65 1.69
N THR A 64 -19.57 4.99 2.31
CA THR A 64 -20.64 4.28 1.57
C THR A 64 -21.49 5.23 0.75
N ILE A 65 -21.91 6.37 1.32
CA ILE A 65 -22.68 7.38 0.59
C ILE A 65 -21.92 7.87 -0.62
N VAL A 66 -20.65 8.26 -0.45
CA VAL A 66 -19.79 8.71 -1.55
C VAL A 66 -19.58 7.60 -2.57
N GLY A 67 -19.38 6.35 -2.13
CA GLY A 67 -19.21 5.19 -3.01
C GLY A 67 -20.43 4.91 -3.87
N ILE A 68 -21.63 4.95 -3.30
CA ILE A 68 -22.89 4.77 -4.05
C ILE A 68 -23.05 5.89 -5.08
N ILE A 69 -22.79 7.14 -4.70
CA ILE A 69 -22.83 8.28 -5.62
C ILE A 69 -21.80 8.08 -6.76
N ALA A 70 -20.56 7.70 -6.44
CA ALA A 70 -19.51 7.47 -7.43
C ALA A 70 -19.84 6.34 -8.42
N VAL A 71 -20.49 5.27 -7.95
CA VAL A 71 -21.01 4.21 -8.82
C VAL A 71 -22.11 4.75 -9.72
N GLY A 72 -23.06 5.52 -9.18
CA GLY A 72 -24.09 6.20 -9.97
C GLY A 72 -23.49 7.11 -11.04
N MET A 73 -22.47 7.90 -10.69
CA MET A 73 -21.75 8.76 -11.62
C MET A 73 -21.01 7.96 -12.71
N THR A 74 -20.41 6.81 -12.35
CA THR A 74 -19.79 5.92 -13.34
C THR A 74 -20.82 5.40 -14.36
N LEU A 75 -22.00 4.99 -13.89
CA LEU A 75 -23.07 4.54 -14.78
C LEU A 75 -23.53 5.67 -15.71
N VAL A 76 -23.67 6.88 -15.17
CA VAL A 76 -24.05 8.08 -15.95
C VAL A 76 -23.04 8.42 -17.04
N ILE A 77 -21.74 8.30 -16.77
CA ILE A 77 -20.67 8.52 -17.76
C ILE A 77 -20.76 7.47 -18.88
N ILE A 78 -20.96 6.19 -18.53
CA ILE A 78 -20.99 5.10 -19.53
C ILE A 78 -22.20 5.19 -20.46
N ILE A 79 -23.34 5.72 -19.97
CA ILE A 79 -24.56 5.88 -20.79
C ILE A 79 -24.61 7.21 -21.58
N ASN A 80 -23.51 7.99 -21.63
CA ASN A 80 -23.44 9.32 -22.26
C ASN A 80 -24.50 10.32 -21.72
N GLY A 81 -24.95 10.15 -20.47
CA GLY A 81 -26.03 10.96 -19.89
C GLY A 81 -25.59 12.36 -19.43
N ILE A 82 -24.30 12.51 -19.12
CA ILE A 82 -23.64 13.77 -18.79
C ILE A 82 -22.28 13.68 -19.46
N ASP A 83 -22.20 14.16 -20.69
CA ASP A 83 -20.94 14.34 -21.40
C ASP A 83 -19.97 15.21 -20.57
N LEU A 84 -18.67 14.93 -20.68
CA LEU A 84 -17.60 15.80 -20.20
C LEU A 84 -17.16 16.72 -21.34
#